data_AF-A0A2W5L1M9-F1
#
_entry.id   AF-A0A2W5L1M9-F1
#
_cell.length_a   1.000
_cell.length_b   1.000
_cell.length_c   1.000
_cell.angle_alpha   90.00
_cell.angle_beta   90.00
_cell.angle_gamma   90.00
#
_symmetry.space_group_name_H-M   'P 1'
#
loop_
_entity.id
_entity.type
_entity.pdbx_description
1 polymer ?
#
loop_
_entity_poly.entity_id
_entity_poly.type
_entity_poly.pdbx_seq_one_letter_code
_entity_poly.pdbx_strand_id
1 'polypeptide(L)'
;MANLTLIFAEGAVEPTAFGLNATVWVSIAMLVFLGILLWKGVPAMIAGMLDNKIAEISKQLNEAEQLRLDAESLKAEYEAKLARAAKEADEMRARADAEAEALVAKAKADATALIARRKQMAEDRIAAAEAGALADVRAAAARAATEAAAKLIADKHDAKADKALVDNAIASVAKG
;
A
#
# COMPACT_ATOMS: atom_id res chain seq x y z
N MET A 1 -49.36 -106.74 27.24
CA MET A 1 -50.57 -105.91 27.43
C MET A 1 -50.14 -104.47 27.11
N ALA A 2 -50.13 -104.09 25.85
CA ALA A 2 -51.23 -103.47 25.10
C ALA A 2 -50.96 -101.95 24.92
N ASN A 3 -50.61 -101.60 23.68
CA ASN A 3 -50.59 -100.31 22.99
C ASN A 3 -51.11 -99.05 23.71
N LEU A 4 -50.32 -97.98 23.64
CA LEU A 4 -50.84 -96.62 23.46
C LEU A 4 -49.87 -95.75 22.63
N THR A 5 -49.52 -96.22 21.43
CA THR A 5 -49.31 -95.29 20.30
C THR A 5 -50.65 -94.62 19.99
N LEU A 6 -50.60 -93.35 19.56
CA LEU A 6 -51.72 -92.56 19.01
C LEU A 6 -52.63 -91.88 20.04
N ILE A 7 -52.19 -90.71 20.50
CA ILE A 7 -53.12 -89.59 20.64
C ILE A 7 -52.74 -88.58 19.55
N PHE A 8 -53.38 -88.78 18.39
CA PHE A 8 -53.87 -87.78 17.44
C PHE A 8 -53.12 -86.43 17.47
N ALA A 9 -52.26 -86.09 16.51
CA ALA A 9 -52.65 -85.82 15.12
C ALA A 9 -54.12 -85.37 15.06
N GLU A 10 -54.40 -84.24 15.67
CA GLU A 10 -55.65 -83.50 15.51
C GLU A 10 -55.73 -83.05 14.05
N GLY A 11 -56.26 -83.94 13.21
CA GLY A 11 -56.82 -83.59 11.92
C GLY A 11 -58.03 -82.72 12.19
N ALA A 12 -57.79 -81.41 12.38
CA ALA A 12 -58.82 -80.43 12.11
C ALA A 12 -59.21 -80.63 10.64
N VAL A 13 -60.44 -81.09 10.42
CA VAL A 13 -61.06 -81.06 9.10
C VAL A 13 -61.12 -79.60 8.71
N GLU A 14 -60.08 -79.14 8.02
CA GLU A 14 -60.09 -77.82 7.42
C GLU A 14 -61.27 -77.81 6.42
N PRO A 15 -62.17 -76.83 6.48
CA PRO A 15 -63.26 -76.74 5.51
C PRO A 15 -62.64 -76.59 4.11
N THR A 16 -62.63 -77.69 3.36
CA THR A 16 -62.10 -77.76 2.00
C THR A 16 -63.17 -77.24 1.05
N ALA A 17 -63.14 -75.94 0.79
CA ALA A 17 -63.87 -75.38 -0.34
C ALA A 17 -63.17 -75.84 -1.63
N PHE A 18 -63.90 -76.51 -2.54
CA PHE A 18 -63.38 -76.97 -3.83
C PHE A 18 -62.16 -77.93 -3.77
N GLY A 19 -62.02 -78.74 -2.71
CA GLY A 19 -60.98 -79.79 -2.64
C GLY A 19 -59.56 -79.31 -2.33
N LEU A 20 -59.40 -78.04 -1.93
CA LEU A 20 -58.13 -77.45 -1.51
C LEU A 20 -58.15 -77.15 0.00
N ASN A 21 -57.03 -77.40 0.66
CA ASN A 21 -56.81 -77.11 2.08
C ASN A 21 -56.73 -75.59 2.35
N ALA A 22 -57.00 -75.16 3.59
CA ALA A 22 -57.03 -73.75 3.97
C ALA A 22 -55.66 -73.09 3.76
N THR A 23 -54.56 -73.83 3.95
CA THR A 23 -53.20 -73.36 3.65
C THR A 23 -53.03 -72.94 2.18
N VAL A 24 -53.62 -73.67 1.23
CA VAL A 24 -53.54 -73.34 -0.20
C VAL A 24 -54.33 -72.06 -0.49
N TRP A 25 -55.51 -71.90 0.09
CA TRP A 25 -56.29 -70.68 -0.08
C TRP A 25 -55.64 -69.44 0.56
N VAL A 26 -54.97 -69.60 1.69
CA VAL A 26 -54.12 -68.56 2.30
C VAL A 26 -52.92 -68.22 1.42
N SER A 27 -52.24 -69.21 0.84
CA SER A 27 -51.11 -68.96 -0.06
C SER A 27 -51.52 -68.24 -1.35
N ILE A 28 -52.71 -68.54 -1.89
CA ILE A 28 -53.27 -67.85 -3.06
C ILE A 28 -53.67 -66.42 -2.69
N ALA A 29 -54.31 -66.20 -1.53
CA ALA A 29 -54.59 -64.85 -1.03
C ALA A 29 -53.31 -64.02 -0.81
N MET A 30 -52.24 -64.64 -0.28
CA MET A 30 -50.93 -64.00 -0.10
C MET A 30 -50.29 -63.65 -1.44
N LEU A 31 -50.36 -64.54 -2.44
CA LEU A 31 -49.86 -64.27 -3.79
C LEU A 31 -50.63 -63.15 -4.49
N VAL A 32 -51.96 -63.11 -4.36
CA VAL A 32 -52.79 -62.01 -4.88
C VAL A 32 -52.45 -60.70 -4.17
N PHE A 33 -52.26 -60.72 -2.84
CA PHE A 33 -51.83 -59.54 -2.08
C PHE A 33 -50.45 -59.03 -2.51
N LEU A 34 -49.46 -59.92 -2.67
CA LEU A 34 -48.15 -59.57 -3.21
C LEU A 34 -48.26 -59.03 -4.64
N GLY A 35 -49.08 -59.66 -5.48
CA GLY A 35 -49.34 -59.21 -6.86
C GLY A 35 -49.93 -57.80 -6.91
N ILE A 36 -50.88 -57.49 -6.02
CA ILE A 36 -51.44 -56.14 -5.88
C ILE A 36 -50.39 -55.15 -5.37
N LEU A 37 -49.54 -55.53 -4.40
CA LEU A 37 -48.43 -54.70 -3.90
C LEU A 37 -47.40 -54.37 -5.00
N LEU A 38 -47.08 -55.37 -5.84
CA LEU A 38 -46.20 -55.19 -6.99
C LEU A 38 -46.85 -54.30 -8.05
N TRP A 39 -48.14 -54.53 -8.37
CA TRP A 39 -48.86 -53.72 -9.36
C TRP A 39 -49.05 -52.27 -8.92
N LYS A 40 -49.28 -52.04 -7.62
CA LYS A 40 -49.36 -50.70 -7.00
C LYS A 40 -47.98 -50.06 -6.78
N GLY A 41 -46.88 -50.75 -7.13
CA GLY A 41 -45.53 -50.20 -7.16
C GLY A 41 -44.91 -49.94 -5.79
N VAL A 42 -45.36 -50.60 -4.72
CA VAL A 42 -44.86 -50.35 -3.36
C VAL A 42 -43.34 -50.59 -3.21
N PRO A 43 -42.74 -51.64 -3.80
CA PRO A 43 -41.28 -51.81 -3.74
C PRO A 43 -40.52 -50.69 -4.46
N ALA A 44 -41.06 -50.19 -5.58
CA ALA A 44 -40.45 -49.08 -6.32
C ALA A 44 -40.53 -47.77 -5.54
N MET A 45 -41.62 -47.53 -4.81
CA MET A 45 -41.74 -46.37 -3.92
C MET A 45 -40.71 -46.40 -2.78
N ILE A 46 -40.48 -47.57 -2.17
CA ILE A 46 -39.48 -47.74 -1.10
C ILE A 46 -38.06 -47.55 -1.65
N ALA A 47 -37.75 -48.13 -2.82
CA ALA A 47 -36.46 -47.94 -3.48
C ALA A 47 -36.22 -46.45 -3.80
N GLY A 48 -37.21 -45.76 -4.38
CA GLY A 48 -37.12 -44.33 -4.67
C GLY A 48 -36.92 -43.45 -3.43
N MET A 49 -37.53 -43.79 -2.29
CA MET A 49 -37.27 -43.08 -1.02
C MET A 49 -35.84 -43.28 -0.52
N LEU A 50 -35.28 -44.49 -0.67
CA LEU A 50 -33.90 -44.76 -0.29
C LEU A 50 -32.92 -44.03 -1.22
N ASP A 51 -33.17 -44.05 -2.53
CA ASP A 51 -32.37 -43.33 -3.52
C ASP A 51 -32.40 -41.82 -3.26
N ASN A 52 -33.56 -41.26 -2.92
CA ASN A 52 -33.68 -39.85 -2.54
C ASN A 52 -32.84 -39.52 -1.29
N LYS A 53 -32.84 -40.39 -0.27
CA LYS A 53 -31.99 -40.21 0.91
C LYS A 53 -30.51 -40.30 0.58
N ILE A 54 -30.11 -41.25 -0.27
CA ILE A 54 -28.72 -41.38 -0.73
C ILE A 54 -28.30 -40.12 -1.50
N ALA A 55 -29.15 -39.62 -2.40
CA ALA A 55 -28.90 -38.41 -3.17
C ALA A 55 -28.79 -37.18 -2.26
N GLU A 56 -29.66 -37.05 -1.26
CA GLU A 56 -29.62 -35.98 -0.28
C GLU A 56 -28.34 -36.01 0.57
N ILE A 57 -27.96 -37.18 1.10
CA ILE A 57 -26.71 -37.34 1.87
C ILE A 57 -25.49 -37.05 0.98
N SER A 58 -25.48 -37.56 -0.25
CA SER A 58 -24.38 -37.31 -1.19
C SER A 58 -24.26 -35.83 -1.52
N LYS A 59 -25.38 -35.12 -1.69
CA LYS A 59 -25.40 -33.68 -1.89
C LYS A 59 -24.84 -32.94 -0.67
N GLN A 60 -25.30 -33.27 0.54
CA GLN A 60 -24.80 -32.66 1.78
C GLN A 60 -23.31 -32.91 1.98
N LEU A 61 -22.82 -34.11 1.66
CA LEU A 61 -21.40 -34.44 1.76
C LEU A 61 -20.57 -33.64 0.76
N ASN A 62 -21.02 -33.53 -0.50
CA ASN A 62 -20.37 -32.71 -1.51
C ASN A 62 -20.35 -31.22 -1.12
N GLU A 63 -21.46 -30.69 -0.60
CA GLU A 63 -21.54 -29.31 -0.12
C GLU A 63 -20.60 -29.08 1.07
N ALA A 64 -20.49 -30.03 2.00
CA ALA A 64 -19.57 -29.96 3.11
C ALA A 64 -18.10 -30.01 2.67
N GLU A 65 -17.77 -30.86 1.69
CA GLU A 65 -16.43 -30.94 1.11
C GLU A 65 -16.06 -29.65 0.37
N GLN A 66 -16.96 -29.11 -0.45
CA GLN A 66 -16.77 -27.82 -1.11
C GLN A 66 -16.58 -26.69 -0.09
N LEU A 67 -17.40 -26.64 0.95
CA LEU A 67 -17.27 -25.63 2.00
C LEU A 67 -15.92 -25.74 2.74
N ARG A 68 -15.41 -26.97 2.91
CA ARG A 68 -14.09 -27.19 3.52
C ARG A 68 -12.97 -26.72 2.60
N LEU A 69 -13.06 -27.01 1.31
CA LEU A 69 -12.09 -26.54 0.30
C LEU A 69 -12.10 -25.02 0.20
N ASP A 70 -13.27 -24.40 0.19
CA ASP A 70 -13.42 -22.93 0.18
C ASP A 70 -12.80 -22.32 1.45
N ALA A 71 -13.03 -22.91 2.62
CA ALA A 71 -12.44 -22.45 3.87
C ALA A 71 -10.91 -22.59 3.89
N GLU A 72 -10.38 -23.72 3.39
CA GLU A 72 -8.93 -23.95 3.27
C GLU A 72 -8.29 -22.96 2.28
N SER A 73 -8.93 -22.74 1.12
CA SER A 73 -8.49 -21.76 0.12
C SER A 73 -8.51 -20.35 0.68
N LEU A 74 -9.59 -19.97 1.36
CA LEU A 74 -9.74 -18.65 1.95
C LEU A 74 -8.67 -18.42 3.03
N LYS A 75 -8.42 -19.42 3.88
CA LYS A 75 -7.35 -19.37 4.88
C LYS A 75 -5.98 -19.14 4.23
N ALA A 76 -5.66 -19.90 3.18
CA ALA A 76 -4.40 -19.76 2.46
C ALA A 76 -4.27 -18.37 1.81
N GLU A 77 -5.35 -17.82 1.26
CA GLU A 77 -5.37 -16.45 0.74
C GLU A 77 -5.12 -15.41 1.83
N TYR A 78 -5.73 -15.54 3.00
CA TYR A 78 -5.52 -14.62 4.12
C TYR A 78 -4.09 -14.70 4.65
N GLU A 79 -3.52 -15.89 4.81
CA GLU A 79 -2.12 -16.08 5.21
C GLU A 79 -1.17 -15.45 4.18
N ALA A 80 -1.42 -15.65 2.89
CA ALA A 80 -0.65 -15.02 1.82
C ALA A 80 -0.80 -13.48 1.83
N LYS A 81 -2.01 -12.96 2.04
CA LYS A 81 -2.27 -11.51 2.16
C LYS A 81 -1.55 -10.92 3.38
N LEU A 82 -1.57 -11.59 4.53
CA LEU A 82 -0.85 -11.16 5.73
C LEU A 82 0.66 -11.16 5.51
N ALA A 83 1.21 -12.20 4.89
CA ALA A 83 2.64 -12.26 4.57
C ALA A 83 3.06 -11.17 3.58
N ARG A 84 2.23 -10.87 2.58
CA ARG A 84 2.45 -9.76 1.63
C ARG A 84 2.37 -8.40 2.33
N ALA A 85 1.36 -8.18 3.16
CA ALA A 85 1.20 -6.93 3.89
C ALA A 85 2.36 -6.67 4.87
N ALA A 86 2.86 -7.71 5.54
CA ALA A 86 4.05 -7.62 6.38
C ALA A 86 5.29 -7.21 5.57
N LYS A 87 5.53 -7.88 4.43
CA LYS A 87 6.64 -7.51 3.53
C LYS A 87 6.51 -6.10 3.00
N GLU A 88 5.31 -5.71 2.57
CA GLU A 88 5.05 -4.36 2.05
C GLU A 88 5.27 -3.29 3.12
N ALA A 89 4.87 -3.56 4.37
CA ALA A 89 5.14 -2.67 5.49
C ALA A 89 6.64 -2.54 5.78
N ASP A 90 7.40 -3.63 5.71
CA ASP A 90 8.85 -3.61 5.92
C ASP A 90 9.57 -2.89 4.76
N GLU A 91 9.16 -3.13 3.52
CA GLU A 91 9.65 -2.39 2.35
C GLU A 91 9.28 -0.90 2.41
N MET A 92 8.10 -0.56 2.93
CA MET A 92 7.68 0.83 3.13
C MET A 92 8.56 1.51 4.18
N ARG A 93 8.85 0.84 5.30
CA ARG A 93 9.77 1.36 6.33
C ARG A 93 11.17 1.56 5.77
N ALA A 94 11.72 0.54 5.10
CA ALA A 94 13.07 0.63 4.52
C ALA A 94 13.18 1.76 3.48
N ARG A 95 12.15 1.95 2.64
CA ARG A 95 12.08 3.08 1.70
C ARG A 95 11.99 4.42 2.43
N ALA A 96 11.14 4.53 3.45
CA ALA A 96 10.99 5.76 4.22
C ALA A 96 12.30 6.15 4.94
N ASP A 97 13.02 5.18 5.51
CA ASP A 97 14.31 5.42 6.16
C ASP A 97 15.37 5.88 5.14
N ALA A 98 15.47 5.21 3.99
CA ALA A 98 16.39 5.60 2.92
C ALA A 98 16.07 6.99 2.36
N GLU A 99 14.78 7.31 2.17
CA GLU A 99 14.33 8.64 1.74
C GLU A 99 14.62 9.72 2.78
N ALA A 100 14.43 9.41 4.07
CA ALA A 100 14.74 10.32 5.17
C ALA A 100 16.24 10.62 5.24
N GLU A 101 17.10 9.59 5.12
CA GLU A 101 18.55 9.77 5.08
C GLU A 101 18.99 10.60 3.87
N ALA A 102 18.45 10.32 2.69
CA ALA A 102 18.73 11.08 1.47
C ALA A 102 18.27 12.54 1.61
N LEU A 103 17.10 12.78 2.20
CA LEU A 103 16.58 14.13 2.43
C LEU A 103 17.44 14.90 3.42
N VAL A 104 17.89 14.26 4.51
CA VAL A 104 18.80 14.88 5.49
C VAL A 104 20.14 15.19 4.85
N ALA A 105 20.71 14.29 4.04
CA ALA A 105 21.95 14.52 3.32
C ALA A 105 21.82 15.71 2.35
N LYS A 106 20.72 15.76 1.58
CA LYS A 106 20.42 16.88 0.68
C LYS A 106 20.23 18.19 1.44
N ALA A 107 19.46 18.19 2.52
CA ALA A 107 19.22 19.38 3.34
C ALA A 107 20.52 19.91 3.95
N LYS A 108 21.42 19.04 4.40
CA LYS A 108 22.77 19.43 4.86
C LYS A 108 23.58 20.07 3.74
N ALA A 109 23.62 19.46 2.56
CA ALA A 109 24.33 20.00 1.40
C ALA A 109 23.78 21.38 0.99
N ASP A 110 22.46 21.52 0.93
CA ASP A 110 21.79 22.77 0.59
C ASP A 110 22.04 23.85 1.65
N ALA A 111 22.02 23.49 2.93
CA ALA A 111 22.35 24.41 4.03
C ALA A 111 23.80 24.89 3.95
N THR A 112 24.76 23.99 3.71
CA THR A 112 26.17 24.35 3.52
C THR A 112 26.34 25.28 2.32
N ALA A 113 25.69 24.97 1.19
CA ALA A 113 25.70 25.83 0.00
C ALA A 113 25.07 27.21 0.25
N LEU A 114 23.98 27.27 1.03
CA LEU A 114 23.35 28.54 1.42
C LEU A 114 24.29 29.37 2.30
N ILE A 115 24.93 28.76 3.29
CA ILE A 115 25.90 29.43 4.17
C ILE A 115 27.07 29.96 3.35
N ALA A 116 27.64 29.14 2.45
CA ALA A 116 28.74 29.56 1.58
C ALA A 116 28.35 30.76 0.71
N ARG A 117 27.17 30.73 0.07
CA ARG A 117 26.65 31.87 -0.71
C ARG A 117 26.44 33.12 0.15
N ARG A 118 25.89 32.97 1.35
CA ARG A 118 25.69 34.11 2.27
C ARG A 118 27.01 34.70 2.74
N LYS A 119 28.01 33.86 3.00
CA LYS A 119 29.36 34.29 3.36
C LYS A 119 29.97 35.10 2.21
N GLN A 120 29.94 34.57 1.00
CA GLN A 120 30.46 35.27 -0.18
C GLN A 120 29.74 36.61 -0.40
N MET A 121 28.40 36.65 -0.32
CA MET A 121 27.67 37.93 -0.43
C MET A 121 28.03 38.93 0.67
N ALA A 122 28.34 38.46 1.88
CA ALA A 122 28.80 39.34 2.96
C ALA A 122 30.22 39.86 2.69
N GLU A 123 31.12 38.99 2.24
CA GLU A 123 32.49 39.36 1.84
C GLU A 123 32.48 40.37 0.68
N ASP A 124 31.65 40.15 -0.34
CA ASP A 124 31.49 41.07 -1.47
C ASP A 124 30.96 42.44 -1.03
N ARG A 125 30.01 42.46 -0.08
CA ARG A 125 29.49 43.71 0.51
C ARG A 125 30.54 44.44 1.34
N ILE A 126 31.34 43.72 2.11
CA ILE A 126 32.45 44.29 2.88
C ILE A 126 33.48 44.89 1.92
N ALA A 127 33.90 44.15 0.90
CA ALA A 127 34.87 44.63 -0.10
C ALA A 127 34.36 45.88 -0.83
N ALA A 128 33.08 45.90 -1.21
CA ALA A 128 32.47 47.08 -1.82
C ALA A 128 32.43 48.28 -0.86
N ALA A 129 32.11 48.06 0.42
CA ALA A 129 32.10 49.11 1.44
C ALA A 129 33.52 49.63 1.74
N GLU A 130 34.53 48.76 1.80
CA GLU A 130 35.94 49.14 1.97
C GLU A 130 36.45 49.97 0.80
N ALA A 131 36.12 49.58 -0.43
CA ALA A 131 36.47 50.34 -1.63
C ALA A 131 35.83 51.73 -1.62
N GLY A 132 34.55 51.82 -1.21
CA GLY A 132 33.85 53.09 -1.03
C GLY A 132 34.49 53.97 0.03
N ALA A 133 34.75 53.43 1.22
CA ALA A 133 35.40 54.17 2.32
C ALA A 133 36.80 54.67 1.93
N LEU A 134 37.59 53.85 1.21
CA LEU A 134 38.90 54.27 0.71
C LEU A 134 38.79 55.41 -0.31
N ALA A 135 37.80 55.36 -1.19
CA ALA A 135 37.53 56.44 -2.14
C ALA A 135 37.12 57.73 -1.42
N ASP A 136 36.28 57.63 -0.38
CA ASP A 136 35.86 58.77 0.43
C ASP A 136 37.03 59.41 1.18
N VAL A 137 37.91 58.61 1.79
CA VAL A 137 39.13 59.11 2.46
C VAL A 137 40.06 59.81 1.46
N ARG A 138 40.26 59.23 0.27
CA ARG A 138 41.06 59.86 -0.78
C ARG A 138 40.46 61.17 -1.25
N ALA A 139 39.14 61.23 -1.44
CA ALA A 139 38.44 62.45 -1.82
C ALA A 139 38.55 63.53 -0.73
N ALA A 140 38.40 63.16 0.55
CA ALA A 140 38.56 64.07 1.67
C ALA A 140 40.00 64.61 1.78
N ALA A 141 41.00 63.75 1.62
CA ALA A 141 42.41 64.15 1.61
C ALA A 141 42.74 65.09 0.43
N ALA A 142 42.23 64.78 -0.77
CA ALA A 142 42.40 65.64 -1.95
C ALA A 142 41.77 67.02 -1.74
N ARG A 143 40.56 67.08 -1.16
CA ARG A 143 39.87 68.35 -0.82
C ARG A 143 40.64 69.15 0.24
N ALA A 144 41.11 68.50 1.29
CA ALA A 144 41.91 69.16 2.32
C ALA A 144 43.23 69.71 1.76
N ALA A 145 43.90 68.95 0.87
CA ALA A 145 45.12 69.39 0.21
C ALA A 145 44.88 70.57 -0.74
N THR A 146 43.81 70.54 -1.55
CA THR A 146 43.48 71.68 -2.42
C THR A 146 43.04 72.91 -1.64
N GLU A 147 42.31 72.76 -0.54
CA GLU A 147 41.94 73.88 0.33
C GLU A 147 43.17 74.50 1.02
N ALA A 148 44.08 73.66 1.54
CA ALA A 148 45.34 74.14 2.14
C ALA A 148 46.23 74.83 1.09
N ALA A 149 46.34 74.29 -0.12
CA ALA A 149 47.05 74.90 -1.22
C ALA A 149 46.42 76.24 -1.62
N ALA A 150 45.08 76.32 -1.71
CA ALA A 150 44.38 77.56 -2.02
C ALA A 150 44.62 78.64 -0.95
N LYS A 151 44.61 78.28 0.34
CA LYS A 151 44.97 79.18 1.45
C LYS A 151 46.40 79.67 1.35
N LEU A 152 47.36 78.76 1.11
CA LEU A 152 48.77 79.12 0.97
C LEU A 152 49.01 80.05 -0.23
N ILE A 153 48.33 79.80 -1.35
CA ILE A 153 48.37 80.68 -2.53
C ILE A 153 47.82 82.06 -2.16
N ALA A 154 46.66 82.14 -1.50
CA ALA A 154 46.07 83.41 -1.06
C ALA A 154 46.98 84.20 -0.10
N ASP A 155 47.63 83.52 0.86
CA ASP A 155 48.54 84.14 1.83
C ASP A 155 49.86 84.61 1.19
N LYS A 156 50.32 83.93 0.12
CA LYS A 156 51.56 84.24 -0.63
C LYS A 156 51.30 85.12 -1.85
N HIS A 157 50.05 85.51 -2.11
CA HIS A 157 49.68 86.30 -3.28
C HIS A 157 50.07 87.77 -3.05
N ASP A 158 51.11 88.22 -3.75
CA ASP A 158 51.50 89.63 -3.81
C ASP A 158 51.45 90.14 -5.26
N ALA A 159 51.43 91.46 -5.43
CA ALA A 159 51.38 92.10 -6.75
C ALA A 159 52.59 91.76 -7.66
N LYS A 160 53.66 91.19 -7.10
CA LYS A 160 54.85 90.74 -7.83
C LYS A 160 54.64 89.35 -8.43
N ALA A 161 53.98 88.45 -7.70
CA ALA A 161 53.59 87.11 -8.15
C ALA A 161 52.57 87.19 -9.28
N ASP A 162 51.61 88.11 -9.22
CA ASP A 162 50.62 88.35 -10.29
C ASP A 162 51.28 88.72 -11.61
N LYS A 163 52.23 89.66 -11.57
CA LYS A 163 52.95 90.10 -12.76
C LYS A 163 53.72 88.94 -13.41
N ALA A 164 54.39 88.12 -12.61
CA ALA A 164 55.12 86.95 -13.10
C ALA A 164 54.20 85.84 -13.66
N LEU A 165 52.99 85.68 -13.12
CA LEU A 165 51.99 84.73 -13.65
C LEU A 165 51.40 85.22 -14.98
N VAL A 166 51.10 86.51 -15.10
CA VAL A 166 50.61 87.12 -16.35
C VAL A 166 51.68 87.05 -17.44
N ASP A 167 52.93 87.40 -17.13
CA ASP A 167 54.04 87.32 -18.09
C ASP A 167 54.27 85.87 -18.58
N ASN A 168 54.14 84.87 -17.69
CA ASN A 168 54.22 83.45 -18.06
C ASN A 168 53.01 82.96 -18.87
N ALA A 169 51.79 83.40 -18.55
CA ALA A 169 50.59 83.04 -19.31
C ALA A 169 50.63 83.63 -20.73
N ILE A 170 51.11 84.87 -20.87
CA ILE A 170 51.35 85.49 -22.18
C ILE A 170 52.44 84.72 -22.94
N ALA A 171 53.52 84.32 -22.26
CA ALA A 171 54.60 83.54 -22.87
C ALA A 171 54.18 82.11 -23.27
N SER A 172 53.27 81.46 -22.53
CA SER A 172 52.80 80.10 -22.85
C SER A 172 51.83 80.09 -24.03
N VAL A 173 50.96 81.10 -24.13
CA VAL A 173 50.09 81.32 -25.29
C VAL A 173 50.89 81.73 -26.53
N ALA A 174 52.03 82.40 -26.37
CA ALA A 174 52.93 82.73 -27.48
C ALA A 174 53.82 81.55 -27.93
N LYS A 175 53.87 80.44 -27.16
CA LYS A 175 54.69 79.24 -27.44
C LYS A 175 53.89 78.03 -27.96
N GLY A 176 52.56 78.08 -27.87
CA GLY A 176 51.64 77.13 -28.53
C GLY A 176 51.06 77.75 -29.79
#